data_AF-A0A1X1YTM5-F1
#
_entry.id   AF-A0A1X1YTM5-F1
#
_cell.length_a   1.000
_cell.length_b   1.000
_cell.length_c   1.000
_cell.angle_alpha   90.00
_cell.angle_beta   90.00
_cell.angle_gamma   90.00
#
_symmetry.space_group_name_H-M   'P 1'
#
loop_
_entity.id
_entity.type
_entity.pdbx_description
1 polymer ?
#
loop_
_entity_poly.entity_id
_entity_poly.type
_entity_poly.pdbx_seq_one_letter_code
_entity_poly.pdbx_strand_id
1 'polypeptide(L)'
;MPKTVQIRDIDDEVYAGLVRRAAEEGITVPELLRREAARLAARPSVAQWLARIGRRPSTVSTAEVLATLDEWRGEWPDAGR
;
A
#
# COMPACT_ATOMS: atom_id res chain seq x y z
N MET A 1 -20.03 -5.11 -16.18
CA MET A 1 -21.00 -6.11 -15.66
C MET A 1 -20.82 -6.22 -14.16
N PRO A 2 -21.90 -6.14 -13.35
CA PRO A 2 -21.81 -6.40 -11.92
C PRO A 2 -21.36 -7.84 -11.67
N LYS A 3 -20.53 -8.03 -10.63
CA LYS A 3 -20.06 -9.35 -10.17
C LYS A 3 -20.51 -9.52 -8.72
N THR A 4 -21.00 -10.71 -8.38
CA THR A 4 -21.39 -11.06 -7.02
C THR A 4 -20.27 -11.87 -6.38
N VAL A 5 -19.91 -11.53 -5.15
CA VAL A 5 -18.94 -12.26 -4.33
C VAL A 5 -19.67 -12.76 -3.09
N GLN A 6 -19.53 -14.06 -2.80
CA GLN A 6 -20.00 -14.66 -1.56
C GLN A 6 -18.79 -14.95 -0.67
N ILE A 7 -18.83 -14.47 0.57
CA ILE A 7 -17.83 -14.77 1.60
C ILE A 7 -18.45 -15.81 2.52
N ARG A 8 -17.80 -16.98 2.63
CA ARG A 8 -18.25 -18.09 3.47
C ARG A 8 -17.50 -18.09 4.79
N ASP A 9 -18.08 -18.78 5.77
CA ASP A 9 -17.44 -19.08 7.05
C ASP A 9 -16.94 -17.81 7.79
N ILE A 10 -17.79 -16.79 7.85
CA ILE A 10 -17.57 -15.61 8.68
C ILE A 10 -18.03 -15.92 10.09
N ASP A 11 -17.14 -15.74 11.07
CA ASP A 11 -17.49 -15.81 12.48
C ASP A 11 -18.53 -14.75 12.86
N ASP A 12 -19.48 -15.14 13.70
CA ASP A 12 -20.59 -14.27 14.12
C ASP A 12 -20.11 -12.95 14.74
N GLU A 13 -19.00 -12.98 15.48
CA GLU A 13 -18.40 -11.78 16.08
C GLU A 13 -17.89 -10.81 15.00
N VAL A 14 -17.26 -11.34 13.95
CA VAL A 14 -16.77 -10.54 12.82
C VAL A 14 -17.94 -9.93 12.08
N TYR A 15 -18.99 -10.70 11.82
CA TYR A 15 -20.19 -10.19 11.18
C TYR A 15 -20.87 -9.10 12.02
N ALA A 16 -20.97 -9.28 13.34
CA ALA A 16 -21.51 -8.28 14.26
C ALA A 16 -20.68 -6.98 14.25
N GLY A 17 -19.35 -7.10 14.15
CA GLY A 17 -18.46 -5.95 13.96
C GLY A 17 -18.74 -5.19 12.67
N LEU A 18 -18.94 -5.90 11.56
CA LEU A 18 -19.30 -5.29 10.27
C LEU A 18 -20.66 -4.59 10.32
N VAL A 19 -21.65 -5.18 11.01
CA VAL A 19 -22.97 -4.56 11.20
C VAL A 19 -22.87 -3.25 11.96
N ARG A 20 -22.12 -3.21 13.07
CA ARG A 20 -21.92 -1.98 13.85
C ARG A 20 -21.29 -0.88 12.99
N ARG A 21 -20.22 -1.21 12.26
CA ARG A 21 -19.52 -0.25 11.40
C ARG A 21 -20.39 0.25 10.25
N ALA A 22 -21.17 -0.63 9.63
CA ALA A 22 -22.10 -0.24 8.57
C ALA A 22 -23.19 0.72 9.10
N ALA A 23 -23.70 0.45 10.31
CA ALA A 23 -24.67 1.31 10.98
C ALA A 23 -24.10 2.71 11.32
N GLU A 24 -22.86 2.79 11.81
CA GLU A 24 -22.15 4.05 12.05
C GLU A 24 -22.02 4.90 10.78
N GLU A 25 -21.80 4.26 9.63
CA GLU A 25 -21.71 4.91 8.31
C GLU A 25 -23.07 5.13 7.63
N GLY A 26 -24.18 4.66 8.23
CA GLY A 26 -25.53 4.77 7.66
C GLY A 26 -25.74 3.96 6.38
N ILE A 27 -24.99 2.87 6.20
CA ILE A 27 -25.01 2.00 5.01
C ILE A 27 -25.27 0.54 5.39
N THR A 28 -25.51 -0.30 4.38
CA THR A 28 -25.66 -1.75 4.59
C THR A 28 -24.31 -2.46 4.61
N VAL A 29 -24.24 -3.63 5.25
CA VAL A 29 -23.00 -4.45 5.29
C VAL A 29 -22.47 -4.79 3.88
N PRO A 30 -23.32 -5.19 2.89
CA PRO A 30 -22.83 -5.41 1.52
C PRO A 30 -22.25 -4.16 0.87
N GLU A 31 -22.81 -2.98 1.13
CA GLU A 31 -22.29 -1.71 0.60
C GLU A 31 -20.94 -1.35 1.25
N LEU A 32 -20.79 -1.55 2.56
CA LEU A 32 -19.52 -1.41 3.27
C LEU A 32 -18.45 -2.32 2.66
N LEU A 33 -18.75 -3.62 2.50
CA LEU A 33 -17.82 -4.60 1.94
C LEU A 33 -17.45 -4.27 0.48
N ARG A 34 -18.40 -3.78 -0.31
CA ARG A 34 -18.14 -3.33 -1.70
C ARG A 34 -17.16 -2.15 -1.73
N ARG A 35 -17.31 -1.18 -0.83
CA ARG A 35 -16.39 -0.04 -0.72
C ARG A 35 -14.99 -0.48 -0.28
N GLU A 36 -14.91 -1.39 0.69
CA GLU A 36 -13.62 -1.94 1.13
C GLU A 36 -12.94 -2.76 0.03
N ALA A 37 -13.68 -3.57 -0.72
CA ALA A 37 -13.15 -4.30 -1.87
C ALA A 37 -12.58 -3.35 -2.94
N ALA A 38 -13.26 -2.22 -3.20
CA ALA A 38 -12.76 -1.19 -4.10
C ALA A 38 -11.48 -0.52 -3.56
N ARG A 39 -11.43 -0.19 -2.25
CA ARG A 39 -10.23 0.35 -1.59
C ARG A 39 -9.05 -0.62 -1.67
N LEU A 40 -9.31 -1.90 -1.47
CA LEU A 40 -8.31 -2.96 -1.57
C LEU A 40 -7.77 -3.07 -3.00
N ALA A 41 -8.65 -3.08 -4.00
CA ALA A 41 -8.26 -3.15 -5.41
C ALA A 41 -7.54 -1.89 -5.91
N ALA A 42 -7.83 -0.73 -5.33
CA ALA A 42 -7.19 0.53 -5.71
C ALA A 42 -5.72 0.63 -5.28
N ARG A 43 -5.31 -0.14 -4.26
CA ARG A 43 -3.92 -0.15 -3.78
C ARG A 43 -3.12 -1.21 -4.53
N PRO A 44 -2.14 -0.82 -5.39
CA PRO A 44 -1.24 -1.82 -5.96
C PRO A 44 -0.46 -2.50 -4.85
N SER A 45 -0.26 -3.81 -4.96
CA SER A 45 0.68 -4.49 -4.08
C SER A 45 2.09 -3.89 -4.24
N VAL A 46 2.93 -4.00 -3.20
CA VAL A 46 4.33 -3.56 -3.27
C VAL A 46 5.04 -4.19 -4.47
N ALA A 47 4.79 -5.47 -4.75
CA ALA A 47 5.34 -6.16 -5.91
C ALA A 47 4.89 -5.55 -7.25
N GLN A 48 3.60 -5.22 -7.39
CA GLN A 48 3.09 -4.54 -8.60
C GLN A 48 3.62 -3.12 -8.73
N TRP A 49 3.78 -2.41 -7.61
CA TRP A 49 4.39 -1.10 -7.59
C TRP A 49 5.87 -1.16 -7.98
N LEU A 50 6.65 -2.08 -7.40
CA LEU A 50 8.05 -2.36 -7.75
C LEU A 50 8.20 -2.73 -9.23
N ALA A 51 7.34 -3.60 -9.77
CA ALA A 51 7.35 -3.95 -11.19
C ALA A 51 7.04 -2.75 -12.10
N ARG A 52 6.23 -1.79 -11.63
CA ARG A 52 5.92 -0.56 -12.35
C ARG A 52 7.09 0.43 -12.33
N ILE A 53 7.78 0.58 -11.20
CA ILE A 53 8.91 1.53 -11.06
C ILE A 53 10.23 0.98 -11.60
N GLY A 54 10.46 -0.34 -11.54
CA GLY A 54 11.67 -0.98 -12.04
C GLY A 54 11.85 -0.88 -13.57
N ARG A 55 10.84 -0.37 -14.29
CA ARG A 55 10.87 -0.12 -15.74
C ARG A 55 11.37 1.28 -16.12
N ARG A 56 11.68 2.17 -15.17
CA ARG A 56 12.35 3.43 -15.49
C ARG A 56 13.85 3.29 -15.23
N PRO A 57 14.68 3.07 -16.27
CA PRO A 57 16.11 3.24 -16.10
C PRO A 57 16.38 4.69 -15.70
N SER A 58 16.99 4.89 -14.54
CA SER A 58 17.55 6.18 -14.15
C SER A 58 18.78 6.43 -15.01
N THR A 59 18.93 7.66 -15.52
CA THR A 59 20.19 8.09 -16.14
C THR A 59 21.27 8.36 -15.11
N VAL A 60 20.89 8.57 -13.85
CA VAL A 60 21.80 8.76 -12.71
C VAL A 60 22.16 7.40 -12.13
N SER A 61 23.46 7.13 -12.04
CA SER A 61 23.97 5.88 -11.47
C SER A 61 23.94 5.90 -9.94
N THR A 62 23.90 4.73 -9.30
CA THR A 62 24.03 4.63 -7.83
C THR A 62 25.33 5.25 -7.32
N ALA A 63 26.43 5.09 -8.07
CA ALA A 63 27.71 5.68 -7.73
C ALA A 63 27.66 7.22 -7.70
N GLU A 64 26.96 7.82 -8.66
CA GLU A 64 26.77 9.27 -8.74
C GLU A 64 25.91 9.79 -7.59
N VAL A 65 24.85 9.07 -7.22
CA VAL A 65 24.04 9.39 -6.03
C VAL A 65 24.88 9.35 -4.75
N LEU A 66 25.69 8.31 -4.56
CA LEU A 66 26.54 8.18 -3.38
C LEU A 66 27.59 9.29 -3.32
N ALA A 67 28.23 9.60 -4.44
CA ALA A 67 29.22 10.69 -4.52
C ALA A 67 28.60 12.05 -4.13
N THR A 68 27.41 12.38 -4.62
CA THR A 68 26.72 13.62 -4.24
C THR A 68 26.30 13.61 -2.77
N LEU A 69 25.83 12.48 -2.24
CA LEU A 69 25.48 12.38 -0.82
C LEU A 69 26.71 12.52 0.09
N ASP A 70 27.86 12.01 -0.33
CA ASP A 70 29.11 12.11 0.42
C ASP A 70 29.67 13.54 0.36
N GLU A 71 29.54 14.23 -0.78
CA GLU A 71 29.83 15.66 -0.89
C GLU A 71 28.97 16.49 0.08
N TRP A 72 27.67 16.18 0.18
CA TRP A 72 26.74 16.89 1.07
C TRP A 72 26.97 16.59 2.55
N ARG A 73 27.32 15.34 2.87
CA ARG A 73 27.64 14.92 4.25
C ARG A 73 28.98 15.47 4.73
N GLY A 74 29.87 15.80 3.80
CA GLY A 74 31.23 16.19 4.11
C GLY A 74 32.03 15.00 4.66
N GLU A 75 33.25 15.29 5.11
CA GLU A 75 34.13 14.26 5.63
C GLU A 75 33.55 13.65 6.92
N TRP A 76 33.57 12.31 7.01
CA TRP A 76 33.11 11.64 8.22
C TRP A 76 33.99 12.11 9.40
N PRO A 77 33.41 12.48 10.56
CA PRO A 77 34.13 13.14 11.64
C PRO A 77 35.39 12.40 12.15
N ASP A 78 35.48 11.09 11.87
CA ASP A 78 36.56 10.19 12.30
C ASP A 78 37.35 9.57 11.12
N ALA A 79 37.26 10.08 9.89
CA ALA A 79 37.93 9.49 8.72
C ALA A 79 39.48 9.50 8.79
N GLY A 80 40.06 10.26 9.73
CA GLY A 80 41.50 10.46 9.88
C GLY A 80 42.08 10.05 11.24
N ARG A 81 41.40 9.21 12.03
CA ARG A 81 41.92 8.69 13.31
C ARG A 81 42.29 7.22 13.23
#